data_AF-A0A453HPC8-F1
#
_entry.id   AF-A0A453HPC8-F1
#
_cell.length_a   1.000
_cell.length_b   1.000
_cell.length_c   1.000
_cell.angle_alpha   90.00
_cell.angle_beta   90.00
_cell.angle_gamma   90.00
#
_symmetry.space_group_name_H-M   'P 1'
#
loop_
_entity.id
_entity.type
_entity.pdbx_description
1 polymer ?
#
loop_
_entity_poly.entity_id
_entity_poly.type
_entity_poly.pdbx_seq_one_letter_code
_entity_poly.pdbx_strand_id
1 'polypeptide(L)'
;MGTYGYAAPEYVMTGHLTARSDVYSFGVVLLELLTGRKSIDKSRSSREHSLVDWACPKLNDKRRLLQIIDPRLEGQYSVRAAHKACSLAYYCLSQNPKARPLMSDVVETLEPLQLQGSDASFQSIHVPDYRIHRRLTGNNVHYRAIPNPKCAPAAVPACRVR
;
A
#
# COMPACT_ATOMS: atom_id res chain seq x y z
N MET A 1 -23.73 5.94 9.09
CA MET A 1 -23.79 6.15 7.62
C MET A 1 -22.40 6.52 7.14
N GLY A 2 -21.87 5.83 6.12
CA GLY A 2 -20.54 6.10 5.53
C GLY A 2 -20.65 6.81 4.17
N THR A 3 -19.54 7.40 3.70
CA THR A 3 -19.50 8.10 2.40
C THR A 3 -19.36 7.09 1.26
N TYR A 4 -20.26 7.17 0.28
CA TYR A 4 -20.23 6.32 -0.91
C TYR A 4 -18.89 6.47 -1.66
N GLY A 5 -18.26 5.35 -1.99
CA GLY A 5 -16.92 5.31 -2.60
C GLY A 5 -15.77 4.98 -1.65
N TYR A 6 -15.96 5.17 -0.34
CA TYR A 6 -14.93 4.90 0.69
C TYR A 6 -15.23 3.68 1.54
N ALA A 7 -16.50 3.25 1.55
CA ALA A 7 -16.95 2.17 2.41
C ALA A 7 -16.35 0.82 1.98
N ALA A 8 -15.81 0.10 2.96
CA ALA A 8 -15.35 -1.26 2.75
C ALA A 8 -16.51 -2.18 2.32
N PRO A 9 -16.29 -3.12 1.39
CA PRO A 9 -17.35 -3.96 0.83
C PRO A 9 -18.07 -4.77 1.91
N GLU A 10 -17.34 -5.31 2.88
CA GLU A 10 -17.93 -6.04 4.00
C GLU A 10 -18.75 -5.14 4.94
N TYR A 11 -18.36 -3.88 5.11
CA TYR A 11 -19.13 -2.92 5.90
C TYR A 11 -20.45 -2.58 5.21
N VAL A 12 -20.44 -2.40 3.88
CA VAL A 12 -21.67 -2.18 3.10
C VAL A 12 -22.60 -3.39 3.18
N MET A 13 -22.04 -4.61 3.08
CA MET A 13 -22.82 -5.84 3.09
C MET A 13 -23.39 -6.20 4.46
N THR A 14 -22.59 -6.04 5.53
CA THR A 14 -22.91 -6.55 6.87
C THR A 14 -23.30 -5.48 7.87
N GLY A 15 -23.02 -4.21 7.58
CA GLY A 15 -23.17 -3.08 8.52
C GLY A 15 -22.15 -3.07 9.67
N HIS A 16 -21.22 -4.02 9.74
CA HIS A 16 -20.27 -4.12 10.85
C HIS A 16 -19.03 -3.27 10.60
N LEU A 17 -18.90 -2.18 11.36
CA LEU A 17 -17.73 -1.32 11.32
C LEU A 17 -16.58 -1.94 12.11
N THR A 18 -15.38 -1.95 11.54
CA THR A 18 -14.17 -2.49 12.17
C THR A 18 -12.96 -1.61 11.89
N ALA A 19 -11.88 -1.76 12.66
CA ALA A 19 -10.61 -1.11 12.33
C ALA A 19 -10.10 -1.47 10.91
N ARG A 20 -10.47 -2.65 10.40
CA ARG A 20 -10.09 -3.07 9.03
C ARG A 20 -10.90 -2.36 7.96
N SER A 21 -12.16 -1.98 8.22
CA SER A 21 -12.92 -1.15 7.28
C SER A 21 -12.35 0.26 7.19
N ASP A 22 -11.83 0.80 8.30
CA ASP A 22 -11.15 2.11 8.30
C ASP A 22 -9.86 2.08 7.47
N VAL A 23 -9.08 0.98 7.56
CA VAL A 23 -7.89 0.76 6.70
C VAL A 23 -8.26 0.79 5.21
N TYR A 24 -9.40 0.19 4.84
CA TYR A 24 -9.86 0.21 3.46
C TYR A 24 -10.19 1.63 3.00
N SER A 25 -10.95 2.38 3.81
CA SER A 25 -11.29 3.77 3.52
C SER A 25 -10.03 4.64 3.40
N PHE A 26 -9.04 4.43 4.26
CA PHE A 26 -7.73 5.06 4.13
C PHE A 26 -7.05 4.70 2.80
N GLY A 27 -7.09 3.43 2.38
CA GLY A 27 -6.56 2.98 1.09
C GLY A 27 -7.19 3.71 -0.11
N VAL A 28 -8.49 4.01 -0.05
CA VAL A 28 -9.17 4.81 -1.08
C VAL A 28 -8.62 6.24 -1.10
N VAL A 29 -8.50 6.88 0.06
CA VAL A 29 -7.97 8.26 0.17
C VAL A 29 -6.52 8.32 -0.31
N LEU A 30 -5.68 7.36 0.09
CA LEU A 30 -4.29 7.29 -0.37
C LEU A 30 -4.22 7.18 -1.90
N LEU A 31 -5.12 6.41 -2.51
CA LEU A 31 -5.21 6.28 -3.95
C LEU A 31 -5.71 7.57 -4.63
N GLU A 32 -6.66 8.30 -4.03
CA GLU A 32 -7.06 9.62 -4.52
C GLU A 32 -5.88 10.60 -4.52
N LEU A 33 -5.09 10.62 -3.46
CA LEU A 33 -3.89 11.47 -3.36
C LEU A 33 -2.84 11.11 -4.40
N LEU A 34 -2.60 9.83 -4.64
CA LEU A 34 -1.62 9.36 -5.62
C LEU A 34 -2.05 9.64 -7.06
N THR A 35 -3.34 9.58 -7.37
CA THR A 35 -3.87 9.65 -8.74
C THR A 35 -4.44 11.01 -9.11
N GLY A 36 -4.73 11.87 -8.13
CA GLY A 36 -5.41 13.15 -8.33
C GLY A 36 -6.86 13.00 -8.79
N ARG A 37 -7.47 11.82 -8.63
CA ARG A 37 -8.83 11.49 -9.09
C ARG A 37 -9.77 11.32 -7.91
N LYS A 38 -11.06 11.61 -8.15
CA LYS A 38 -12.12 11.34 -7.18
C LYS A 38 -12.41 9.85 -7.06
N SER A 39 -12.70 9.39 -5.85
CA SER A 39 -13.10 8.01 -5.54
C SER A 39 -14.27 7.53 -6.37
N ILE A 40 -15.25 8.42 -6.60
CA ILE A 40 -16.38 8.21 -7.51
C ILE A 40 -16.48 9.37 -8.50
N ASP A 41 -16.40 9.05 -9.78
CA ASP A 41 -16.51 10.02 -10.87
C ASP A 41 -17.55 9.56 -11.90
N LYS A 42 -18.78 10.09 -11.79
CA LYS A 42 -19.92 9.76 -12.66
C LYS A 42 -19.79 10.34 -14.07
N SER A 43 -18.78 11.19 -14.33
CA SER A 43 -18.55 11.76 -15.66
C SER A 43 -17.79 10.81 -16.59
N ARG A 44 -17.19 9.74 -16.02
CA ARG A 44 -16.40 8.75 -16.75
C ARG A 44 -17.25 7.60 -17.26
N SER A 45 -16.65 6.67 -18.01
CA SER A 45 -17.35 5.45 -18.42
C SER A 45 -17.71 4.58 -17.21
N SER A 46 -18.75 3.75 -17.32
CA SER A 46 -19.26 2.94 -16.21
C SER A 46 -18.21 2.05 -15.53
N ARG A 47 -17.17 1.63 -16.26
CA ARG A 47 -16.05 0.81 -15.73
C ARG A 47 -14.99 1.62 -14.99
N GLU A 48 -15.02 2.94 -15.11
CA GLU A 48 -14.08 3.87 -14.46
C GLU A 48 -14.77 4.81 -13.47
N HIS A 49 -16.06 4.60 -13.19
CA HIS A 49 -16.78 5.37 -12.17
C HIS A 49 -16.15 5.21 -10.80
N SER A 50 -15.67 4.00 -10.48
CA SER A 50 -15.01 3.66 -9.24
C SER A 50 -13.49 3.71 -9.44
N LEU A 51 -12.84 4.57 -8.66
CA LEU A 51 -11.38 4.70 -8.68
C LEU A 51 -10.69 3.37 -8.34
N VAL A 52 -11.25 2.64 -7.36
CA VAL A 52 -10.72 1.35 -6.90
C VAL A 52 -10.77 0.32 -8.02
N ASP A 53 -11.91 0.20 -8.72
CA ASP A 53 -12.08 -0.77 -9.79
C ASP A 53 -11.17 -0.49 -10.99
N TRP A 54 -10.93 0.79 -11.27
CA TRP A 54 -10.02 1.21 -12.34
C TRP A 54 -8.53 1.01 -11.98
N ALA A 55 -8.13 1.33 -10.74
CA ALA A 55 -6.73 1.37 -10.34
C ALA A 55 -6.19 0.04 -9.84
N CYS A 56 -6.96 -0.75 -9.08
CA CYS A 56 -6.50 -2.01 -8.49
C CYS A 56 -5.84 -2.97 -9.49
N PRO A 57 -6.35 -3.16 -10.73
CA PRO A 57 -5.71 -3.99 -11.75
C PRO A 57 -4.35 -3.46 -12.23
N LYS A 58 -4.06 -2.17 -12.01
CA LYS A 58 -2.82 -1.49 -12.43
C LYS A 58 -1.80 -1.44 -11.31
N LEU A 59 -2.24 -1.43 -10.05
CA LEU A 59 -1.37 -1.39 -8.87
C LEU A 59 -0.47 -2.62 -8.72
N ASN A 60 -0.89 -3.78 -9.24
CA ASN A 60 -0.10 -5.02 -9.17
C ASN A 60 1.00 -5.11 -10.24
N ASP A 61 1.01 -4.21 -11.22
CA ASP A 61 2.02 -4.16 -12.29
C ASP A 61 2.92 -2.94 -12.12
N LYS A 62 4.19 -3.17 -11.78
CA LYS A 62 5.20 -2.13 -11.54
C LYS A 62 5.36 -1.15 -12.71
N ARG A 63 5.15 -1.61 -13.95
CA ARG A 63 5.26 -0.77 -15.16
C ARG A 63 4.03 0.11 -15.33
N ARG A 64 2.85 -0.39 -14.98
CA ARG A 64 1.57 0.31 -15.13
C ARG A 64 1.26 1.24 -13.97
N LEU A 65 1.85 1.00 -12.81
CA LEU A 65 1.69 1.81 -11.62
C LEU A 65 2.12 3.27 -11.84
N LEU A 66 3.21 3.52 -12.56
CA LEU A 66 3.62 4.90 -12.84
C LEU A 66 2.64 5.64 -13.77
N GLN A 67 1.81 4.92 -14.52
CA GLN A 67 0.80 5.50 -15.41
C GLN A 67 -0.45 5.99 -14.66
N ILE A 68 -0.62 5.60 -13.40
CA ILE A 68 -1.78 6.02 -12.60
C ILE A 68 -1.46 7.21 -11.69
N ILE A 69 -0.19 7.53 -11.48
CA ILE A 69 0.24 8.67 -10.68
C ILE A 69 -0.28 9.96 -11.33
N ASP A 70 -0.68 10.93 -10.50
CA ASP A 70 -1.19 12.22 -10.96
C ASP A 70 -0.18 12.90 -11.90
N PRO A 71 -0.54 13.14 -13.17
CA PRO A 71 0.31 13.84 -14.12
C PRO A 71 0.73 15.24 -13.64
N ARG A 72 -0.08 15.88 -12.79
CA ARG A 72 0.19 17.21 -12.22
C ARG A 72 1.35 17.23 -11.23
N LEU A 73 1.84 16.06 -10.80
CA LEU A 73 3.07 15.98 -10.01
C LEU A 73 4.32 16.18 -10.88
N GLU A 74 4.21 16.14 -12.21
CA GLU A 74 5.30 16.48 -13.14
C GLU A 74 6.61 15.72 -12.89
N GLY A 75 6.53 14.50 -12.34
CA GLY A 75 7.70 13.68 -12.00
C GLY A 75 8.42 14.11 -10.72
N GLN A 76 7.90 15.08 -9.97
CA GLN A 76 8.42 15.56 -8.69
C GLN A 76 8.11 14.61 -7.54
N TYR A 77 8.52 13.34 -7.70
CA TYR A 77 8.38 12.32 -6.69
C TYR A 77 9.46 11.25 -6.84
N SER A 78 9.83 10.62 -5.73
CA SER A 78 10.68 9.44 -5.77
C SER A 78 9.89 8.26 -6.35
N VAL A 79 10.33 7.71 -7.48
CA VAL A 79 9.75 6.51 -8.10
C VAL A 79 9.64 5.36 -7.09
N ARG A 80 10.65 5.19 -6.25
CA ARG A 80 10.66 4.17 -5.19
C ARG A 80 9.59 4.43 -4.14
N ALA A 81 9.41 5.68 -3.73
CA ALA A 81 8.37 6.05 -2.76
C ALA A 81 6.97 5.86 -3.36
N ALA A 82 6.76 6.27 -4.61
CA ALA A 82 5.50 6.06 -5.33
C ALA A 82 5.16 4.56 -5.44
N HIS A 83 6.13 3.71 -5.82
CA HIS A 83 5.93 2.26 -5.86
C HIS A 83 5.50 1.69 -4.51
N LYS A 84 6.14 2.13 -3.42
CA LYS A 84 5.80 1.68 -2.06
C LYS A 84 4.41 2.16 -1.65
N ALA A 85 4.08 3.43 -1.86
CA ALA A 85 2.77 4.00 -1.52
C ALA A 85 1.63 3.33 -2.29
N CYS A 86 1.81 3.09 -3.60
CA CYS A 86 0.86 2.35 -4.42
C CYS A 86 0.70 0.88 -3.97
N SER A 87 1.80 0.22 -3.61
CA SER A 87 1.74 -1.15 -3.08
C SER A 87 0.96 -1.19 -1.76
N LEU A 88 1.21 -0.22 -0.87
CA LEU A 88 0.48 -0.09 0.39
C LEU A 88 -1.02 0.14 0.16
N ALA A 89 -1.38 1.04 -0.76
CA ALA A 89 -2.77 1.28 -1.15
C ALA A 89 -3.45 -0.01 -1.64
N TYR A 90 -2.76 -0.81 -2.47
CA TYR A 90 -3.26 -2.11 -2.94
C TYR A 90 -3.58 -3.08 -1.80
N TYR A 91 -2.72 -3.19 -0.78
CA TYR A 91 -2.98 -4.05 0.38
C TYR A 91 -4.13 -3.52 1.25
N CYS A 92 -4.23 -2.21 1.44
CA CYS A 92 -5.34 -1.59 2.17
C CYS A 92 -6.69 -1.86 1.50
N LEU A 93 -6.72 -1.86 0.16
CA LEU A 93 -7.90 -2.08 -0.67
C LEU A 93 -8.26 -3.57 -0.88
N SER A 94 -7.66 -4.48 -0.11
CA SER A 94 -7.97 -5.91 -0.23
C SER A 94 -9.43 -6.20 0.11
N GLN A 95 -10.06 -7.04 -0.72
CA GLN A 95 -11.42 -7.56 -0.51
C GLN A 95 -11.52 -8.41 0.76
N ASN A 96 -10.42 -9.06 1.16
CA ASN A 96 -10.35 -9.81 2.41
C ASN A 96 -9.88 -8.89 3.56
N PRO A 97 -10.71 -8.57 4.56
CA PRO A 97 -10.33 -7.67 5.65
C PRO A 97 -9.12 -8.16 6.46
N LYS A 98 -8.91 -9.48 6.54
CA LYS A 98 -7.78 -10.09 7.25
C LYS A 98 -6.44 -9.94 6.50
N ALA A 99 -6.50 -9.68 5.19
CA ALA A 99 -5.31 -9.48 4.36
C ALA A 99 -4.84 -8.02 4.35
N ARG A 100 -5.64 -7.09 4.89
CA ARG A 100 -5.26 -5.68 5.03
C ARG A 100 -4.15 -5.54 6.10
N PRO A 101 -3.27 -4.54 6.01
CA PRO A 101 -2.30 -4.23 7.06
C PRO A 101 -2.97 -3.59 8.28
N LEU A 102 -2.33 -3.63 9.46
CA LEU A 102 -2.77 -2.82 10.59
C LEU A 102 -2.47 -1.36 10.31
N MET A 103 -3.21 -0.42 10.93
CA MET A 103 -2.89 1.00 10.76
C MET A 103 -1.50 1.36 11.31
N SER A 104 -1.00 0.63 12.31
CA SER A 104 0.40 0.73 12.75
C SER A 104 1.38 0.46 11.61
N ASP A 105 1.16 -0.64 10.88
CA ASP A 105 2.04 -1.05 9.77
C ASP A 105 1.94 -0.06 8.59
N VAL A 106 0.75 0.53 8.39
CA VAL A 106 0.53 1.60 7.41
C VAL A 106 1.41 2.81 7.73
N VAL A 107 1.41 3.27 8.98
CA VAL A 107 2.23 4.40 9.43
C VAL A 107 3.72 4.08 9.32
N GLU A 108 4.14 2.91 9.81
CA GLU A 108 5.53 2.45 9.73
C GLU A 108 6.04 2.37 8.28
N THR A 109 5.15 2.05 7.33
CA THR A 109 5.49 2.01 5.90
C THR A 109 5.61 3.41 5.30
N LEU A 110 4.78 4.36 5.73
CA LEU A 110 4.69 5.71 5.15
C LEU A 110 5.70 6.70 5.74
N GLU A 111 6.00 6.61 7.03
CA GLU A 111 6.89 7.54 7.73
C GLU A 111 8.28 7.67 7.06
N PRO A 112 8.97 6.58 6.69
CA PRO A 112 10.26 6.69 5.99
C PRO A 112 10.18 7.34 4.61
N LEU A 113 8.99 7.38 3.98
CA LEU A 113 8.80 7.99 2.66
C LEU A 113 8.72 9.51 2.72
N GLN A 114 8.31 10.06 3.87
CA GLN A 114 8.21 11.51 4.08
C GLN A 114 9.60 12.16 4.14
N LEU A 115 10.56 11.47 4.77
CA LEU A 115 11.94 11.96 4.95
C LEU A 115 12.80 11.91 3.67
N GLN A 116 12.36 11.17 2.65
CA GLN A 116 13.08 11.08 1.37
C GLN A 116 12.84 12.28 0.44
N GLY A 117 11.99 13.23 0.83
CA GLY A 117 11.74 14.47 0.08
C GLY A 117 12.78 15.57 0.29
N SER A 118 13.68 15.42 1.27
CA SER A 118 14.57 16.52 1.70
C SER A 118 16.07 16.33 1.44
N ASP A 119 16.58 15.14 1.11
CA ASP A 119 18.00 15.01 0.77
C ASP A 119 18.28 13.85 -0.20
N ALA A 120 18.88 14.21 -1.33
CA ALA A 120 19.56 13.30 -2.22
C ALA A 120 20.85 12.80 -1.55
N SER A 121 20.75 11.86 -0.61
CA SER A 121 21.89 11.05 -0.22
C SER A 121 21.49 9.59 0.02
N PHE A 122 22.11 8.76 -0.80
CA PHE A 122 21.87 7.35 -0.95
C PHE A 122 22.41 6.61 0.28
N GLN A 123 21.53 6.14 1.17
CA GLN A 123 21.84 5.00 2.02
C GLN A 123 20.81 3.91 1.77
N SER A 124 21.32 2.74 1.41
CA SER A 124 20.55 1.51 1.29
C SER A 124 20.03 1.11 2.66
N ILE A 125 18.92 1.71 3.10
CA ILE A 125 18.12 1.09 4.15
C ILE A 125 17.46 -0.12 3.50
N HIS A 126 18.02 -1.29 3.80
CA HIS A 126 17.48 -2.60 3.48
C HIS A 126 16.17 -2.76 4.26
N VAL A 127 15.09 -2.27 3.66
CA VAL A 127 13.73 -2.57 4.12
C VAL A 127 13.48 -4.05 3.80
N PRO A 128 13.06 -4.87 4.77
CA PRO A 128 12.87 -6.30 4.55
C PRO A 128 11.87 -6.52 3.42
N ASP A 129 12.34 -7.23 2.39
CA ASP A 129 11.53 -7.71 1.27
C ASP A 129 10.50 -8.69 1.86
N TYR A 130 9.26 -8.25 2.09
CA TYR A 130 8.21 -9.14 2.58
C TYR A 130 7.83 -10.09 1.43
N ARG A 131 8.42 -11.29 1.44
CA ARG A 131 7.94 -12.39 0.60
C ARG A 131 6.82 -13.12 1.32
N ILE A 132 5.58 -12.89 0.90
CA ILE A 132 4.43 -13.71 1.32
C ILE A 132 4.54 -15.08 0.64
N HIS A 133 4.94 -16.11 1.39
CA HIS A 133 4.96 -17.50 0.91
C HIS A 133 3.56 -18.12 1.01
N ARG A 134 3.05 -18.67 -0.10
CA ARG A 134 1.82 -19.47 -0.15
C ARG A 134 2.12 -20.90 0.32
N ARG A 135 1.76 -21.26 1.56
CA ARG A 135 1.70 -22.67 1.98
C ARG A 135 0.25 -23.15 1.93
N LEU A 136 0.00 -24.22 1.16
CA LEU A 136 -1.26 -24.96 1.17
C LEU A 136 -1.14 -26.07 2.21
N THR A 137 -1.88 -25.96 3.30
CA THR A 137 -2.05 -27.04 4.29
C THR A 137 -3.54 -27.21 4.57
N GLY A 138 -4.19 -28.13 3.85
CA GLY A 138 -5.64 -28.37 3.95
C GLY A 138 -6.50 -27.18 3.44
N ASN A 139 -7.82 -27.28 3.66
CA ASN A 139 -8.84 -26.33 3.16
C ASN A 139 -8.80 -24.91 3.79
N ASN A 140 -7.75 -24.53 4.50
CA ASN A 140 -7.61 -23.20 5.10
C ASN A 140 -6.34 -22.48 4.64
N VAL A 141 -6.50 -21.21 4.24
CA VAL A 141 -5.41 -20.34 3.78
C VAL A 141 -4.95 -19.46 4.95
N HIS A 142 -3.74 -19.69 5.44
CA HIS A 142 -3.08 -18.83 6.43
C HIS A 142 -2.04 -17.93 5.76
N TYR A 143 -2.15 -16.61 5.97
CA TYR A 143 -1.13 -15.64 5.58
C TYR A 143 -0.26 -15.32 6.80
N ARG A 144 1.01 -15.72 6.76
CA ARG A 144 2.00 -15.39 7.79
C ARG A 144 3.16 -14.67 7.12
N ALA A 145 3.47 -13.46 7.58
CA ALA A 145 4.71 -12.78 7.21
C ALA A 145 5.87 -13.55 7.88
N ILE A 146 6.81 -14.07 7.09
CA ILE A 146 8.02 -14.74 7.60
C ILE A 146 9.23 -13.95 7.07
N PRO A 147 10.17 -13.53 7.94
CA PRO A 147 11.43 -12.93 7.52
C PRO A 147 12.28 -13.89 6.69
N ASN A 148 12.91 -13.40 5.61
CA ASN A 148 13.72 -14.20 4.70
C ASN A 148 15.06 -14.63 5.36
N PRO A 149 15.40 -15.92 5.44
CA PRO A 149 16.57 -16.40 6.20
C PRO A 149 17.94 -16.18 5.53
N LYS A 150 18.06 -15.33 4.50
CA LYS A 150 19.32 -15.15 3.73
C LYS A 150 20.21 -13.97 4.16
N CYS A 151 19.99 -13.37 5.33
CA CYS A 151 20.88 -12.32 5.84
C CYS A 151 21.59 -12.79 7.11
N ALA A 152 22.72 -13.49 6.96
CA ALA A 152 23.75 -13.50 7.99
C ALA A 152 24.52 -12.16 7.88
N PRO A 153 24.64 -11.35 8.94
CA PRO A 153 25.35 -10.09 8.86
C PRO A 153 26.86 -10.34 8.86
N ALA A 154 27.55 -9.80 7.86
CA ALA A 154 29.00 -9.58 7.95
C ALA A 154 29.27 -8.55 9.07
N ALA A 155 30.25 -8.88 9.92
CA ALA A 155 30.64 -8.07 11.07
C ALA A 155 31.03 -6.63 10.68
N VAL A 156 30.47 -5.65 11.38
CA VAL A 156 30.98 -4.27 11.43
C VAL A 156 31.89 -4.11 12.65
N PRO A 157 33.02 -3.39 12.54
CA PRO A 157 34.02 -3.32 13.59
C PRO A 157 33.55 -2.43 14.76
N ALA A 158 33.91 -2.83 15.97
CA ALA A 158 33.58 -2.14 17.21
C ALA A 158 34.20 -0.74 17.27
N CYS A 159 33.37 0.29 17.40
CA CYS A 159 33.81 1.61 17.85
C CYS A 159 34.23 1.54 19.33
N ARG A 160 35.52 1.78 19.57
CA ARG A 160 36.15 1.83 20.89
C ARG A 160 35.99 3.24 21.45
N VAL A 161 35.25 3.39 22.54
CA VAL A 161 35.21 4.63 23.34
C VAL A 161 36.16 4.47 24.53
N ARG A 162 36.99 5.48 24.75
CA ARG A 162 37.97 5.59 25.83
C ARG A 162 37.30 6.10 27.11
#